data_AF-A0A2H0TBZ2-F1
#
_entry.id   AF-A0A2H0TBZ2-F1
#
_cell.length_a   1.000
_cell.length_b   1.000
_cell.length_c   1.000
_cell.angle_alpha   90.00
_cell.angle_beta   90.00
_cell.angle_gamma   90.00
#
_symmetry.space_group_name_H-M   'P 1'
#
loop_
_entity.id
_entity.type
_entity.pdbx_description
1 polymer ?
#
loop_
_entity_poly.entity_id
_entity_poly.type
_entity_poly.pdbx_seq_one_letter_code
_entity_poly.pdbx_strand_id
1 'polypeptide(L)'
;MHHIYHTEGIIVESRDFGEAGKYYSIFTRDLGMVRASAQGVRKLSSKLRFILQDFSYVKIDLIRGKDFWRIASASKTNQLEQIIKNKATFEVFDNISRLLKRLLMGEDPNTSLFSDLINGLSILEKSETEEDLRNIEVILVLRILNNLGYIRGGLKLGVLVKSPFEKELVLEVSKSRREILSQINKALKETQL
;
A
#
# COMPACT_ATOMS: atom_id res chain seq x y z
N MET A 1 -24.63 8.27 18.67
CA MET A 1 -23.54 9.01 18.01
C MET A 1 -22.60 7.97 17.42
N HIS A 2 -22.27 8.03 16.13
CA HIS A 2 -21.31 7.08 15.54
C HIS A 2 -19.89 7.56 15.81
N HIS A 3 -18.99 6.64 16.21
CA HIS A 3 -17.57 6.95 16.38
C HIS A 3 -16.93 7.23 15.01
N ILE A 4 -16.10 8.27 14.96
CA ILE A 4 -15.30 8.62 13.78
C ILE A 4 -13.87 8.16 14.05
N TYR A 5 -13.36 7.30 13.17
CA TYR A 5 -12.00 6.82 13.20
C TYR A 5 -11.14 7.71 12.31
N HIS A 6 -10.02 8.18 12.85
CA HIS A 6 -9.07 9.02 12.14
C HIS A 6 -7.80 8.20 11.85
N THR A 7 -7.48 7.98 10.58
CA THR A 7 -6.30 7.20 10.17
C THR A 7 -5.70 7.77 8.90
N GLU A 8 -4.48 7.34 8.60
CA GLU A 8 -3.90 7.45 7.27
C GLU A 8 -4.24 6.20 6.45
N GLY A 9 -4.28 6.34 5.11
CA GLY A 9 -4.54 5.23 4.22
C GLY A 9 -4.11 5.47 2.77
N ILE A 10 -3.80 4.37 2.09
CA ILE A 10 -3.55 4.34 0.64
C ILE A 10 -4.80 3.80 -0.04
N ILE A 11 -5.34 4.54 -0.99
CA ILE A 11 -6.41 4.04 -1.86
C ILE A 11 -5.79 3.04 -2.84
N VAL A 12 -6.12 1.76 -2.71
CA VAL A 12 -5.58 0.70 -3.56
C VAL A 12 -6.35 0.61 -4.88
N GLU A 13 -7.65 0.82 -4.84
CA GLU A 13 -8.53 0.85 -6.01
C GLU A 13 -9.87 1.50 -5.65
N SER A 14 -10.61 1.91 -6.68
CA SER A 14 -12.00 2.31 -6.54
C SER A 14 -12.90 1.72 -7.62
N ARG A 15 -14.19 1.62 -7.31
CA ARG A 15 -15.25 1.22 -8.26
C ARG A 15 -16.46 2.12 -8.08
N ASP A 16 -16.99 2.62 -9.19
CA ASP A 16 -18.23 3.41 -9.21
C ASP A 16 -19.41 2.59 -8.69
N PHE A 17 -20.31 3.23 -7.95
CA PHE A 17 -21.59 2.64 -7.57
C PHE A 17 -22.69 3.69 -7.46
N GLY A 18 -23.92 3.26 -7.74
CA GLY A 18 -25.07 4.14 -7.80
C GLY A 18 -24.86 5.30 -8.79
N GLU A 19 -25.56 6.40 -8.57
CA GLU A 19 -25.50 7.55 -9.47
C GLU A 19 -24.19 8.33 -9.34
N ALA A 20 -23.71 8.54 -8.10
CA ALA A 20 -22.59 9.45 -7.84
C ALA A 20 -21.58 8.92 -6.80
N GLY A 21 -21.66 7.65 -6.40
CA GLY A 21 -20.81 7.06 -5.37
C GLY A 21 -19.62 6.28 -5.90
N LYS A 22 -18.65 6.01 -5.01
CA LYS A 22 -17.57 5.03 -5.23
C LYS A 22 -17.31 4.17 -3.99
N TYR A 23 -17.06 2.89 -4.23
CA TYR A 23 -16.43 1.99 -3.26
C TYR A 23 -14.92 2.09 -3.41
N TYR A 24 -14.22 1.94 -2.29
CA TYR A 24 -12.77 2.04 -2.19
C TYR A 24 -12.24 0.86 -1.39
N SER A 25 -11.20 0.23 -1.90
CA SER A 25 -10.34 -0.65 -1.10
C SER A 25 -9.18 0.21 -0.58
N ILE A 26 -9.06 0.32 0.74
CA ILE A 26 -8.12 1.23 1.39
C ILE A 26 -7.26 0.41 2.34
N PHE A 27 -5.95 0.37 2.09
CA PHE A 27 -5.04 -0.10 3.12
C PHE A 27 -4.81 1.05 4.10
N THR A 28 -5.24 0.88 5.34
CA THR A 28 -5.16 1.90 6.38
C THR A 28 -4.12 1.50 7.42
N ARG A 29 -3.51 2.51 8.05
CA ARG A 29 -2.55 2.29 9.12
C ARG A 29 -3.18 1.60 10.32
N ASP A 30 -4.35 2.08 10.72
CA ASP A 30 -4.92 1.78 12.04
C ASP A 30 -6.08 0.76 11.97
N LEU A 31 -6.59 0.41 10.77
CA LEU A 31 -7.74 -0.49 10.60
C LEU A 31 -7.48 -1.65 9.61
N GLY A 32 -6.28 -1.79 9.05
CA GLY A 32 -5.98 -2.81 8.04
C GLY A 32 -6.59 -2.51 6.67
N MET A 33 -6.92 -3.54 5.90
CA MET A 33 -7.54 -3.41 4.57
C MET A 33 -9.06 -3.26 4.71
N VAL A 34 -9.57 -2.04 4.54
CA VAL A 34 -10.99 -1.74 4.67
C VAL A 34 -11.66 -1.52 3.33
N ARG A 35 -12.95 -1.88 3.24
CA ARG A 35 -13.82 -1.47 2.13
C ARG A 35 -14.70 -0.32 2.60
N ALA A 36 -14.54 0.84 1.95
CA ALA A 36 -15.25 2.06 2.30
C ALA A 36 -16.07 2.61 1.13
N SER A 37 -17.12 3.36 1.44
CA SER A 37 -17.97 4.03 0.44
C SER A 37 -17.94 5.55 0.63
N ALA A 38 -17.94 6.30 -0.47
CA ALA A 38 -18.22 7.72 -0.49
C ALA A 38 -19.37 8.03 -1.46
N GLN A 39 -20.43 8.62 -0.94
CA GLN A 39 -21.58 9.08 -1.73
C GLN A 39 -21.30 10.45 -2.33
N GLY A 40 -21.83 10.72 -3.53
CA GLY A 40 -21.71 12.02 -4.19
C GLY A 40 -20.29 12.40 -4.64
N VAL A 41 -19.30 11.52 -4.46
CA VAL A 41 -17.90 11.81 -4.79
C VAL A 41 -17.68 12.07 -6.28
N ARG A 42 -18.54 11.54 -7.16
CA ARG A 42 -18.45 11.76 -8.62
C ARG A 42 -19.05 13.10 -9.06
N LYS A 43 -19.77 13.83 -8.20
CA LYS A 43 -20.33 15.15 -8.53
C LYS A 43 -19.22 16.16 -8.77
N LEU A 44 -19.40 17.06 -9.74
CA LEU A 44 -18.44 18.14 -10.04
C LEU A 44 -18.17 19.05 -8.84
N SER A 45 -19.17 19.25 -7.98
CA SER A 45 -19.05 20.03 -6.74
C SER A 45 -18.29 19.34 -5.61
N SER A 46 -17.99 18.04 -5.74
CA SER A 46 -17.31 17.28 -4.68
C SER A 46 -15.83 17.62 -4.62
N LYS A 47 -15.37 18.17 -3.49
CA LYS A 47 -13.93 18.33 -3.22
C LYS A 47 -13.21 16.99 -3.04
N LEU A 48 -13.90 16.01 -2.47
CA LEU A 48 -13.36 14.67 -2.22
C LEU A 48 -12.98 13.94 -3.52
N ARG A 49 -13.57 14.32 -4.66
CA ARG A 49 -13.25 13.73 -5.97
C ARG A 49 -11.78 13.88 -6.36
N PHE A 50 -11.11 14.92 -5.86
CA PHE A 50 -9.69 15.19 -6.17
C PHE A 50 -8.74 14.59 -5.13
N ILE A 51 -9.29 14.12 -4.01
CA ILE A 51 -8.52 13.58 -2.88
C ILE A 51 -8.56 12.05 -2.93
N LEU A 52 -9.76 11.48 -3.11
CA LEU A 52 -9.99 10.03 -3.15
C LEU A 52 -9.73 9.47 -4.56
N GLN A 53 -8.48 9.59 -5.01
CA GLN A 53 -8.01 8.99 -6.26
C GLN A 53 -7.33 7.65 -5.96
N ASP A 54 -7.38 6.73 -6.91
CA ASP A 54 -6.62 5.49 -6.82
C ASP A 54 -5.13 5.83 -6.65
N PHE A 55 -4.44 5.03 -5.83
CA PHE A 55 -3.03 5.19 -5.47
C PHE A 55 -2.69 6.44 -4.65
N SER A 56 -3.69 7.20 -4.20
CA SER A 56 -3.43 8.36 -3.34
C SER A 56 -3.16 7.96 -1.88
N TYR A 57 -2.21 8.66 -1.26
CA TYR A 57 -1.94 8.58 0.17
C TYR A 57 -2.64 9.72 0.92
N VAL A 58 -3.62 9.39 1.76
CA VAL A 58 -4.57 10.34 2.35
C VAL A 58 -4.67 10.19 3.86
N LYS A 59 -5.05 11.29 4.53
CA LYS A 59 -5.67 11.24 5.87
C LYS A 59 -7.17 11.09 5.66
N ILE A 60 -7.79 10.15 6.38
CA ILE A 60 -9.18 9.78 6.14
C ILE A 60 -9.94 9.59 7.46
N ASP A 61 -11.16 10.10 7.47
CA ASP A 61 -12.12 9.92 8.55
C ASP A 61 -13.14 8.87 8.13
N LEU A 62 -13.23 7.79 8.91
CA LEU A 62 -14.06 6.62 8.61
C LEU A 62 -15.11 6.42 9.70
N ILE A 63 -16.33 6.07 9.27
CA ILE A 63 -17.42 5.67 10.15
C ILE A 63 -17.79 4.24 9.84
N ARG A 64 -17.81 3.38 10.87
CA ARG A 64 -18.17 1.98 10.72
C ARG A 64 -19.66 1.83 10.38
N GLY A 65 -19.94 1.25 9.21
CA GLY A 65 -21.28 0.79 8.83
C GLY A 65 -21.46 -0.70 9.09
N LYS A 66 -22.60 -1.24 8.64
CA LYS A 66 -22.93 -2.67 8.78
C LYS A 66 -22.03 -3.55 7.92
N ASP A 67 -21.98 -3.27 6.62
CA ASP A 67 -21.27 -4.09 5.63
C ASP A 67 -20.03 -3.39 5.06
N PHE A 68 -20.05 -2.05 5.05
CA PHE A 68 -18.96 -1.21 4.54
C PHE A 68 -18.69 -0.06 5.50
N TRP A 69 -17.45 0.43 5.47
CA TRP A 69 -17.11 1.71 6.06
C TRP A 69 -17.69 2.85 5.22
N ARG A 70 -17.90 4.00 5.85
CA ARG A 70 -18.26 5.24 5.16
C ARG A 70 -17.14 6.25 5.33
N ILE A 71 -16.72 6.85 4.23
CA ILE A 71 -15.78 7.97 4.23
C ILE A 71 -16.55 9.22 4.64
N ALA A 72 -16.22 9.79 5.79
CA ALA A 72 -16.83 11.01 6.31
C ALA A 72 -16.12 12.25 5.76
N SER A 73 -14.79 12.21 5.76
CA SER A 73 -13.91 13.28 5.29
C SER A 73 -12.57 12.70 4.84
N ALA A 74 -11.82 13.44 4.04
CA ALA A 74 -10.44 13.11 3.69
C ALA A 74 -9.65 14.37 3.34
N SER A 75 -8.34 14.33 3.58
CA SER A 75 -7.39 15.35 3.16
C SER A 75 -6.12 14.71 2.58
N LYS A 76 -5.45 15.42 1.68
CA LYS A 76 -4.16 14.99 1.14
C LYS A 76 -3.09 14.98 2.24
N THR A 77 -2.18 14.01 2.16
CA THR A 77 -0.90 14.04 2.90
C THR A 77 0.13 14.92 2.20
N ASN A 78 -0.06 15.20 0.91
CA ASN A 78 0.88 15.83 -0.02
C ASN A 78 2.20 15.05 -0.21
N GLN A 79 2.16 13.74 0.05
CA GLN A 79 3.26 12.82 -0.20
C GLN A 79 2.85 11.84 -1.32
N LEU A 80 3.85 11.28 -2.01
CA LEU A 80 3.64 10.28 -3.07
C LEU A 80 2.82 10.80 -4.27
N GLU A 81 2.76 12.12 -4.51
CA GLU A 81 1.96 12.69 -5.60
C GLU A 81 2.60 12.52 -6.99
N GLN A 82 3.90 12.24 -7.07
CA GLN A 82 4.64 12.05 -8.32
C GLN A 82 4.80 10.58 -8.70
N ILE A 83 4.64 9.65 -7.74
CA ILE A 83 4.87 8.22 -7.95
C ILE A 83 4.04 7.60 -9.09
N ILE A 84 2.84 8.15 -9.34
CA ILE A 84 1.96 7.69 -10.42
C ILE A 84 2.20 8.40 -11.76
N LYS A 85 3.00 9.47 -11.79
CA LYS A 85 3.26 10.25 -13.01
C LYS A 85 4.36 9.65 -13.87
N ASN A 86 5.28 8.91 -13.25
CA ASN A 86 6.27 8.13 -13.96
C ASN A 86 5.74 6.69 -14.15
N LYS A 87 5.80 6.19 -15.39
CA LYS A 87 5.27 4.87 -15.74
C LYS A 87 5.95 3.73 -14.97
N ALA A 88 7.27 3.80 -14.80
CA ALA A 88 8.04 2.72 -14.17
C ALA A 88 7.80 2.64 -12.66
N THR A 89 7.73 3.79 -11.98
CA THR A 89 7.36 3.82 -10.55
C THR A 89 5.90 3.41 -10.34
N PHE A 90 5.00 3.81 -11.26
CA PHE A 90 3.60 3.42 -11.20
C PHE A 90 3.42 1.90 -11.35
N GLU A 91 4.14 1.26 -12.27
CA GLU A 91 4.08 -0.20 -12.47
C GLU A 91 4.48 -0.96 -11.20
N VAL A 92 5.56 -0.54 -10.52
CA VAL A 92 5.94 -1.12 -9.23
C VAL A 92 4.86 -0.89 -8.18
N PHE A 93 4.31 0.32 -8.09
CA PHE A 93 3.26 0.60 -7.09
C PHE A 93 1.97 -0.18 -7.35
N ASP A 94 1.57 -0.38 -8.61
CA ASP A 94 0.45 -1.24 -8.99
C ASP A 94 0.69 -2.71 -8.58
N ASN A 95 1.87 -3.26 -8.87
CA ASN A 95 2.25 -4.62 -8.47
C ASN A 95 2.14 -4.81 -6.95
N ILE A 96 2.67 -3.85 -6.18
CA ILE A 96 2.60 -3.86 -4.71
C ILE A 96 1.16 -3.73 -4.22
N SER A 97 0.37 -2.83 -4.82
CA SER A 97 -1.04 -2.63 -4.47
C SER A 97 -1.88 -3.88 -4.70
N ARG A 98 -1.67 -4.58 -5.82
CA ARG A 98 -2.32 -5.87 -6.11
C ARG A 98 -1.90 -6.95 -5.13
N LEU A 99 -0.62 -7.00 -4.76
CA LEU A 99 -0.11 -7.96 -3.77
C LEU A 99 -0.75 -7.72 -2.40
N LEU A 100 -0.77 -6.47 -1.91
CA LEU A 100 -1.40 -6.10 -0.64
C LEU A 100 -2.88 -6.47 -0.62
N LYS A 101 -3.63 -6.14 -1.67
CA LYS A 101 -5.05 -6.49 -1.77
C LYS A 101 -5.29 -7.99 -1.70
N ARG A 102 -4.38 -8.78 -2.26
CA ARG A 102 -4.49 -10.24 -2.30
C ARG A 102 -4.14 -10.89 -0.96
N LEU A 103 -3.15 -10.36 -0.25
CA LEU A 103 -2.64 -10.95 0.99
C LEU A 103 -3.31 -10.41 2.27
N LEU A 104 -3.77 -9.16 2.26
CA LEU A 104 -4.41 -8.56 3.43
C LEU A 104 -5.90 -8.89 3.46
N MET A 105 -6.30 -9.73 4.41
CA MET A 105 -7.68 -10.13 4.61
C MET A 105 -8.36 -9.28 5.69
N GLY A 106 -9.10 -8.26 5.25
CA GLY A 106 -10.00 -7.51 6.11
C GLY A 106 -9.31 -6.57 7.10
N GLU A 107 -9.98 -6.36 8.24
CA GLU A 107 -9.73 -5.26 9.17
C GLU A 107 -8.73 -5.64 10.27
N ASP A 108 -7.56 -6.13 9.87
CA ASP A 108 -6.47 -6.48 10.77
C ASP A 108 -5.36 -5.41 10.69
N PRO A 109 -5.22 -4.54 11.71
CA PRO A 109 -4.25 -3.45 11.69
C PRO A 109 -2.81 -3.97 11.67
N ASN A 110 -2.01 -3.42 10.76
CA ASN A 110 -0.58 -3.70 10.70
C ASN A 110 0.21 -2.42 10.48
N THR A 111 0.40 -1.69 11.57
CA THR A 111 1.05 -0.37 11.57
C THR A 111 2.49 -0.45 11.08
N SER A 112 3.23 -1.51 11.43
CA SER A 112 4.61 -1.74 10.97
C SER A 112 4.68 -1.92 9.46
N LEU A 113 3.80 -2.75 8.87
CA LEU A 113 3.71 -2.92 7.42
C LEU A 113 3.35 -1.62 6.72
N PHE A 114 2.40 -0.88 7.28
CA PHE A 114 1.98 0.40 6.73
C PHE A 114 3.14 1.41 6.69
N SER A 115 3.85 1.58 7.80
CA SER A 115 5.01 2.49 7.87
C SER A 115 6.13 2.07 6.91
N ASP A 116 6.45 0.77 6.83
CA ASP A 116 7.46 0.25 5.91
C ASP A 116 7.06 0.46 4.44
N LEU A 117 5.78 0.28 4.11
CA LEU A 117 5.25 0.54 2.77
C LEU A 117 5.40 2.02 2.40
N ILE A 118 4.99 2.95 3.27
CA ILE A 118 5.10 4.40 3.00
C ILE A 118 6.57 4.81 2.80
N ASN A 119 7.48 4.31 3.64
CA ASN A 119 8.91 4.58 3.49
C ASN A 119 9.44 4.04 2.15
N GLY A 120 9.10 2.80 1.80
CA GLY A 120 9.55 2.20 0.54
C GLY A 120 8.97 2.89 -0.70
N LEU A 121 7.70 3.31 -0.67
CA LEU A 121 7.10 4.12 -1.73
C LEU A 121 7.73 5.51 -1.83
N SER A 122 8.15 6.11 -0.72
CA SER A 122 8.88 7.39 -0.73
C SER A 122 10.27 7.26 -1.34
N ILE A 123 10.95 6.13 -1.12
CA ILE A 123 12.22 5.81 -1.79
C ILE A 123 11.97 5.59 -3.28
N LEU A 124 10.94 4.78 -3.63
CA LEU A 124 10.55 4.49 -5.00
C LEU A 124 10.26 5.76 -5.82
N GLU A 125 9.53 6.72 -5.25
CA GLU A 125 9.21 8.00 -5.90
C GLU A 125 10.46 8.83 -6.25
N LYS A 126 11.54 8.68 -5.48
CA LYS A 126 12.81 9.41 -5.65
C LYS A 126 13.86 8.65 -6.45
N SER A 127 13.53 7.44 -6.92
CA SER A 127 14.46 6.60 -7.67
C SER A 127 14.47 6.95 -9.16
N GLU A 128 15.67 6.98 -9.74
CA GLU A 128 15.87 7.41 -11.12
C GLU A 128 16.28 6.26 -12.05
N THR A 129 16.86 5.18 -11.50
CA THR A 129 17.37 4.07 -12.30
C THR A 129 16.42 2.87 -12.28
N GLU A 130 16.27 2.19 -13.41
CA GLU A 130 15.45 0.96 -13.46
C GLU A 130 15.96 -0.14 -12.53
N GLU A 131 17.28 -0.18 -12.28
CA GLU A 131 17.86 -1.14 -11.35
C GLU A 131 17.41 -0.88 -9.91
N ASP A 132 17.38 0.38 -9.49
CA ASP A 132 16.85 0.74 -8.18
C ASP A 132 15.37 0.39 -8.07
N LEU A 133 14.55 0.68 -9.10
CA LEU A 133 13.13 0.35 -9.11
C LEU A 133 12.91 -1.16 -8.89
N ARG A 134 13.64 -2.01 -9.63
CA ARG A 134 13.59 -3.47 -9.48
C ARG A 134 14.02 -3.93 -8.09
N ASN A 135 15.08 -3.34 -7.54
CA ASN A 135 15.58 -3.72 -6.21
C ASN A 135 14.61 -3.28 -5.10
N ILE A 136 14.00 -2.09 -5.22
CA ILE A 136 13.00 -1.58 -4.29
C ILE A 136 11.74 -2.46 -4.30
N GLU A 137 11.26 -2.85 -5.49
CA GLU A 137 10.14 -3.78 -5.62
C GLU A 137 10.42 -5.10 -4.89
N VAL A 138 11.61 -5.68 -5.09
CA VAL A 138 12.03 -6.91 -4.41
C VAL A 138 12.02 -6.74 -2.89
N ILE A 139 12.52 -5.61 -2.36
CA ILE A 139 12.51 -5.32 -0.92
C ILE A 139 11.08 -5.18 -0.40
N LEU A 140 10.22 -4.43 -1.10
CA LEU A 140 8.83 -4.24 -0.71
C LEU A 140 8.08 -5.57 -0.64
N VAL A 141 8.22 -6.41 -1.68
CA VAL A 141 7.60 -7.74 -1.70
C VAL A 141 8.15 -8.62 -0.55
N LEU A 142 9.46 -8.64 -0.36
CA LEU A 142 10.10 -9.39 0.73
C LEU A 142 9.56 -8.96 2.10
N ARG A 143 9.48 -7.64 2.35
CA ARG A 143 8.99 -7.08 3.61
C ARG A 143 7.53 -7.38 3.85
N ILE A 144 6.68 -7.28 2.82
CA ILE A 144 5.26 -7.66 2.89
C ILE A 144 5.15 -9.13 3.32
N LEU A 145 5.85 -10.03 2.61
CA LEU A 145 5.77 -11.47 2.88
C LEU A 145 6.33 -11.83 4.27
N ASN A 146 7.44 -11.22 4.69
CA ASN A 146 8.01 -11.43 6.01
C ASN A 146 7.09 -10.92 7.12
N ASN A 147 6.52 -9.72 6.95
CA ASN A 147 5.63 -9.12 7.93
C ASN A 147 4.33 -9.92 8.10
N LEU A 148 3.84 -10.55 7.02
CA LEU A 148 2.70 -11.46 7.05
C LEU A 148 3.06 -12.91 7.45
N GLY A 149 4.32 -13.17 7.80
CA GLY A 149 4.77 -14.47 8.30
C GLY A 149 5.00 -15.55 7.25
N TYR A 150 4.96 -15.22 5.95
CA TYR A 150 5.21 -16.17 4.86
C TYR A 150 6.69 -16.50 4.64
N ILE A 151 7.60 -15.65 5.13
CA ILE A 151 9.05 -15.87 5.05
C ILE A 151 9.61 -15.93 6.46
N ARG A 152 10.26 -17.05 6.80
CA ARG A 152 11.04 -17.19 8.04
C ARG A 152 12.49 -16.79 7.74
N GLY A 153 12.92 -15.67 8.30
CA GLY A 153 14.23 -15.08 7.98
C GLY A 153 15.42 -15.98 8.35
N GLY A 154 16.45 -15.97 7.50
CA GLY A 154 17.83 -16.29 7.87
C GLY A 154 18.65 -15.00 8.08
N LEU A 155 19.86 -15.10 8.65
CA LEU A 155 20.71 -13.94 9.01
C LEU A 155 20.83 -12.85 7.92
N LYS A 156 20.94 -13.25 6.64
CA LYS A 156 20.99 -12.31 5.50
C LYS A 156 19.66 -11.59 5.23
N LEU A 157 18.54 -12.29 5.35
CA LEU A 157 17.21 -11.70 5.16
C LEU A 157 16.89 -10.73 6.30
N GLY A 158 17.40 -10.98 7.50
CA GLY A 158 17.23 -10.13 8.68
C GLY A 158 17.64 -8.68 8.46
N VAL A 159 18.71 -8.43 7.69
CA VAL A 159 19.15 -7.07 7.36
C VAL A 159 18.15 -6.37 6.42
N LEU A 160 17.65 -7.08 5.42
CA LEU A 160 16.77 -6.53 4.38
C LEU A 160 15.35 -6.25 4.88
N VAL A 161 14.90 -6.98 5.91
CA VAL A 161 13.58 -6.80 6.53
C VAL A 161 13.61 -5.87 7.75
N LYS A 162 14.78 -5.31 8.10
CA LYS A 162 14.90 -4.39 9.25
C LYS A 162 14.12 -3.10 8.98
N SER A 163 13.15 -2.76 9.81
CA SER A 163 12.43 -1.48 9.75
C SER A 163 13.25 -0.36 10.41
N PRO A 164 13.25 0.88 9.89
CA PRO A 164 12.55 1.34 8.67
C PRO A 164 13.25 0.91 7.38
N PHE A 165 12.56 0.97 6.25
CA PHE A 165 13.20 0.81 4.94
C PHE A 165 14.06 2.04 4.65
N GLU A 166 15.38 1.83 4.64
CA GLU A 166 16.42 2.81 4.31
C GLU A 166 16.98 2.58 2.88
N LYS A 167 17.45 3.65 2.22
CA LYS A 167 17.90 3.63 0.81
C LYS A 167 19.12 2.73 0.61
N GLU A 168 19.97 2.60 1.63
CA GLU A 168 21.20 1.81 1.65
C GLU A 168 20.91 0.32 1.39
N LEU A 169 19.72 -0.16 1.75
CA LEU A 169 19.31 -1.55 1.52
C LEU A 169 19.14 -1.89 0.04
N VAL A 170 18.89 -0.89 -0.82
CA VAL A 170 18.78 -1.08 -2.28
C VAL A 170 20.08 -1.63 -2.86
N LEU A 171 21.23 -1.20 -2.33
CA LEU A 171 22.56 -1.68 -2.73
C LEU A 171 22.86 -3.09 -2.21
N GLU A 172 22.29 -3.49 -1.08
CA GLU A 172 22.47 -4.84 -0.55
C GLU A 172 21.67 -5.89 -1.34
N VAL A 173 20.52 -5.50 -1.88
CA VAL A 173 19.71 -6.39 -2.73
C VAL A 173 20.37 -6.64 -4.08
N SER A 174 21.05 -5.66 -4.69
CA SER A 174 21.72 -5.89 -5.98
C SER A 174 22.74 -7.04 -5.91
N LYS A 175 23.41 -7.22 -4.77
CA LYS A 175 24.39 -8.29 -4.51
C LYS A 175 23.78 -9.69 -4.39
N SER A 176 22.48 -9.80 -4.05
CA SER A 176 21.84 -11.09 -3.69
C SER A 176 20.44 -11.29 -4.28
N ARG A 177 20.04 -10.46 -5.25
CA ARG A 177 18.69 -10.41 -5.84
C ARG A 177 18.14 -11.76 -6.27
N ARG A 178 18.98 -12.61 -6.91
CA ARG A 178 18.56 -13.94 -7.38
C ARG A 178 18.14 -14.86 -6.23
N GLU A 179 18.87 -14.83 -5.13
CA GLU A 179 18.57 -15.63 -3.93
C GLU A 179 17.27 -15.14 -3.28
N ILE A 180 17.11 -13.82 -3.15
CA ILE A 180 15.90 -13.20 -2.57
C ILE A 180 14.67 -13.53 -3.41
N LEU A 181 14.75 -13.37 -4.74
CA LEU A 181 13.66 -13.71 -5.66
C LEU A 181 13.27 -15.19 -5.56
N SER A 182 14.24 -16.09 -5.37
CA SER A 182 13.95 -17.51 -5.16
C SER A 182 13.11 -17.74 -3.89
N GLN A 183 13.39 -17.03 -2.81
CA GLN A 183 12.62 -17.12 -1.56
C GLN A 183 11.23 -16.50 -1.70
N ILE A 184 11.12 -15.32 -2.33
CA ILE A 184 9.85 -14.68 -2.64
C ILE A 184 8.95 -15.62 -3.46
N ASN A 185 9.49 -16.19 -4.54
CA ASN A 185 8.73 -17.08 -5.42
C ASN A 185 8.28 -18.35 -4.71
N LYS A 186 9.10 -18.88 -3.79
CA LYS A 186 8.72 -20.02 -2.94
C LYS A 186 7.55 -19.65 -2.02
N ALA A 187 7.67 -18.54 -1.28
CA ALA A 187 6.62 -18.06 -0.39
C ALA A 187 5.30 -17.78 -1.13
N LEU A 188 5.36 -17.12 -2.29
CA LEU A 188 4.17 -16.83 -3.10
C LEU A 188 3.47 -18.12 -3.57
N LYS A 189 4.20 -19.17 -3.95
CA LYS A 189 3.60 -20.48 -4.29
C LYS A 189 2.91 -21.14 -3.09
N GLU A 190 3.49 -21.02 -1.91
CA GLU A 190 2.94 -21.58 -0.67
C GLU A 190 1.67 -20.84 -0.20
N THR A 191 1.48 -19.58 -0.61
CA THR A 191 0.28 -18.80 -0.24
C THR A 191 -1.03 -19.33 -0.86
N GLN A 192 -1.00 -20.35 -1.74
CA GLN A 192 -2.17 -20.98 -2.39
C GLN A 192 -3.17 -19.99 -3.01
N LEU A 193 -2.66 -18.85 -3.48
CA LEU A 193 -3.41 -17.79 -4.14
C LEU A 193 -3.33 -17.89 -5.65
#